data_AF-A0A9Q6I0Z8-F1
#
_entry.id   AF-A0A9Q6I0Z8-F1
#
_cell.length_a   1.000
_cell.length_b   1.000
_cell.length_c   1.000
_cell.angle_alpha   90.00
_cell.angle_beta   90.00
_cell.angle_gamma   90.00
#
_symmetry.space_group_name_H-M   'P 1'
#
loop_
_entity.id
_entity.type
_entity.pdbx_description
1 polymer ?
#
loop_
_entity_poly.entity_id
_entity_poly.type
_entity_poly.pdbx_seq_one_letter_code
_entity_poly.pdbx_strand_id
1 'polypeptide(L)'
;MPSAAWKSTKIFRYVYSDSQSYEPLARIDGEESPEIFWFHCAANGTPERLTDVEGQKTWEGVNSPWGKLLRESNQRIPVVEQNLRMQSQYLDRETGLHCNLFRYYDPDSGRFTQHDPIGLAGGINLYQYAPNALGWVDPWGLMKCKNPSEEATKWQGPKNPDYPGIDVYKNRKLKKGTILYALYPNGDQQPAYVVTFPTVNQYRGDPLGYHQALQVKLDPRWPVRTKLRAFYVSEDIDVAYGRAAANKMYGDGGGLQFFIPEEMRHLLIPGKIIDI
;
A
#
# COMPACT_ATOMS: atom_id res chain seq x y z
N MET A 1 -47.45 -30.87 8.73
CA MET A 1 -46.35 -29.95 9.10
C MET A 1 -45.57 -29.65 7.83
N PRO A 2 -45.32 -28.38 7.47
CA PRO A 2 -44.61 -28.07 6.23
C PRO A 2 -43.11 -28.31 6.42
N SER A 3 -42.52 -29.07 5.49
CA SER A 3 -41.09 -29.37 5.40
C SER A 3 -40.34 -28.11 4.96
N ALA A 4 -39.40 -27.63 5.77
CA ALA A 4 -38.48 -26.58 5.38
C ALA A 4 -37.51 -27.12 4.31
N ALA A 5 -37.70 -26.70 3.06
CA ALA A 5 -36.73 -26.92 1.99
C ALA A 5 -35.50 -26.05 2.28
N TRP A 6 -34.36 -26.69 2.53
CA TRP A 6 -33.08 -26.01 2.65
C TRP A 6 -32.73 -25.41 1.29
N LYS A 7 -32.51 -24.09 1.23
CA LYS A 7 -32.04 -23.42 0.01
C LYS A 7 -30.66 -24.01 -0.34
N SER A 8 -30.55 -24.59 -1.53
CA SER A 8 -29.28 -24.99 -2.14
C SER A 8 -28.25 -23.86 -2.02
N THR A 9 -27.10 -24.13 -1.39
CA THR A 9 -25.98 -23.18 -1.34
C THR A 9 -25.42 -23.00 -2.74
N LYS A 10 -25.52 -21.78 -3.29
CA LYS A 10 -24.92 -21.44 -4.58
C LYS A 10 -23.45 -21.07 -4.35
N ILE A 11 -22.54 -21.83 -4.97
CA ILE A 11 -21.09 -21.60 -4.88
C ILE A 11 -20.64 -20.82 -6.12
N PHE A 12 -19.92 -19.72 -5.88
CA PHE A 12 -19.29 -18.91 -6.91
C PHE A 12 -17.78 -18.95 -6.71
N ARG A 13 -17.02 -19.27 -7.75
CA ARG A 13 -15.55 -19.15 -7.76
C ARG A 13 -15.14 -18.06 -8.75
N TYR A 14 -14.27 -17.16 -8.32
CA TYR A 14 -13.76 -16.08 -9.16
C TYR A 14 -12.30 -16.38 -9.52
N VAL A 15 -11.97 -16.22 -10.80
CA VAL A 15 -10.63 -16.34 -11.36
C VAL A 15 -10.15 -14.94 -11.74
N TYR A 16 -8.94 -14.58 -11.35
CA TYR A 16 -8.33 -13.27 -11.60
C TYR A 16 -7.23 -13.38 -12.66
N SER A 17 -6.93 -12.28 -13.35
CA SER A 17 -5.99 -12.26 -14.48
C SER A 17 -4.55 -12.63 -14.08
N ASP A 18 -4.11 -12.24 -12.89
CA ASP A 18 -2.81 -12.63 -12.32
C ASP A 18 -2.84 -12.60 -10.77
N SER A 19 -1.78 -13.10 -10.14
CA SER A 19 -1.67 -13.20 -8.67
C SER A 19 -1.57 -11.87 -7.92
N GLN A 20 -1.31 -10.76 -8.63
CA GLN A 20 -1.14 -9.42 -8.08
C GLN A 20 -2.27 -8.46 -8.52
N SER A 21 -3.17 -8.90 -9.39
CA SER A 21 -4.29 -8.13 -9.93
C SER A 21 -5.60 -8.49 -9.23
N TYR A 22 -6.41 -7.45 -9.01
CA TYR A 22 -7.79 -7.58 -8.54
C TYR A 22 -8.80 -7.54 -9.69
N GLU A 23 -8.34 -7.63 -10.94
CA GLU A 23 -9.18 -7.68 -12.12
C GLU A 23 -9.75 -9.10 -12.33
N PRO A 24 -11.07 -9.29 -12.26
CA PRO A 24 -11.68 -10.59 -12.46
C PRO A 24 -11.63 -10.97 -13.95
N LEU A 25 -11.23 -12.21 -14.22
CA LEU A 25 -11.19 -12.79 -15.56
C LEU A 25 -12.44 -13.65 -15.83
N ALA A 26 -12.79 -14.53 -14.88
CA ALA A 26 -13.92 -15.44 -15.04
C ALA A 26 -14.64 -15.72 -13.70
N ARG A 27 -15.90 -16.13 -13.81
CA ARG A 27 -16.70 -16.68 -12.71
C ARG A 27 -17.15 -18.08 -13.07
N ILE A 28 -17.03 -19.01 -12.12
CA ILE A 28 -17.46 -20.39 -12.25
C ILE A 28 -18.57 -20.65 -11.24
N ASP A 29 -19.76 -20.97 -11.72
CA ASP A 29 -20.95 -21.23 -10.91
C ASP A 29 -21.18 -22.76 -10.83
N GLY A 30 -21.22 -23.33 -9.61
CA GLY A 30 -21.48 -24.76 -9.39
C GLY A 30 -20.22 -25.66 -9.33
N GLU A 31 -20.41 -26.94 -9.00
CA GLU A 31 -19.32 -27.92 -8.83
C GLU A 31 -19.37 -29.04 -9.88
N GLU A 32 -20.49 -29.78 -9.96
CA GLU A 32 -20.59 -30.99 -10.80
C GLU A 32 -20.75 -30.66 -12.30
N SER A 33 -21.48 -29.58 -12.60
CA SER A 33 -21.70 -29.09 -13.97
C SER A 33 -21.48 -27.57 -14.01
N PRO A 34 -20.22 -27.11 -13.95
CA PRO A 34 -19.92 -25.71 -13.76
C PRO A 34 -20.26 -24.88 -15.00
N GLU A 35 -20.95 -23.77 -14.78
CA GLU A 35 -21.15 -22.74 -15.80
C GLU A 35 -20.06 -21.68 -15.68
N ILE A 36 -19.45 -21.32 -16.81
CA ILE A 36 -18.35 -20.35 -16.85
C ILE A 36 -18.84 -19.06 -17.50
N PHE A 37 -18.59 -17.95 -16.82
CA PHE A 37 -18.87 -16.60 -17.30
C PHE A 37 -17.57 -15.80 -17.37
N TRP A 38 -17.37 -15.06 -18.46
CA TRP A 38 -16.19 -14.24 -18.70
C TRP A 38 -16.49 -12.78 -18.41
N PHE A 39 -15.61 -12.13 -17.66
CA PHE A 39 -15.73 -10.71 -17.35
C PHE A 39 -15.16 -9.85 -18.47
N HIS A 40 -15.85 -8.74 -18.73
CA HIS A 40 -15.33 -7.62 -19.51
C HIS A 40 -15.35 -6.40 -18.60
N CYS A 41 -14.16 -5.88 -18.29
CA CYS A 41 -13.98 -4.83 -17.31
C CYS A 41 -13.56 -3.50 -17.96
N ALA A 42 -13.94 -2.40 -17.31
CA ALA A 42 -13.37 -1.09 -17.58
C ALA A 42 -11.89 -1.02 -17.14
N ALA A 43 -11.17 0.02 -17.55
CA ALA A 43 -9.73 0.19 -17.24
C ALA A 43 -9.41 0.21 -15.73
N ASN A 44 -10.37 0.59 -14.88
CA ASN A 44 -10.23 0.54 -13.41
C ASN A 44 -10.65 -0.81 -12.80
N GLY A 45 -10.84 -1.85 -13.63
CA GLY A 45 -11.22 -3.20 -13.25
C GLY A 45 -12.71 -3.40 -12.94
N THR A 46 -13.56 -2.38 -13.10
CA THR A 46 -15.00 -2.51 -12.85
C THR A 46 -15.66 -3.43 -13.87
N PRO A 47 -16.38 -4.49 -13.47
CA PRO A 47 -17.17 -5.29 -14.40
C PRO A 47 -18.24 -4.47 -15.12
N GLU A 48 -18.22 -4.49 -16.45
CA GLU A 48 -19.25 -3.88 -17.31
C GLU A 48 -20.12 -4.93 -17.98
N ARG A 49 -19.59 -6.13 -18.23
CA ARG A 49 -20.32 -7.22 -18.88
C ARG A 49 -19.87 -8.60 -18.43
N LEU A 50 -20.81 -9.55 -18.45
CA LEU A 50 -20.51 -10.98 -18.46
C LEU A 50 -20.97 -11.62 -19.77
N THR A 51 -20.16 -12.54 -20.30
CA THR A 51 -20.55 -13.42 -21.41
C THR A 51 -20.44 -14.88 -21.00
N ASP A 52 -21.29 -15.75 -21.55
CA ASP A 52 -21.13 -17.19 -21.40
C ASP A 52 -20.04 -17.75 -22.33
N VAL A 53 -19.91 -19.09 -22.35
CA VAL A 53 -18.94 -19.83 -23.18
C VAL A 53 -19.18 -19.69 -24.68
N GLU A 54 -20.37 -19.31 -25.10
CA GLU A 54 -20.72 -19.06 -26.51
C GLU A 54 -20.52 -17.58 -26.89
N GLY A 55 -20.09 -16.75 -25.94
CA GLY A 55 -19.92 -15.31 -26.12
C GLY A 55 -21.22 -14.52 -26.04
N GLN A 56 -22.34 -15.14 -25.65
CA GLN A 56 -23.60 -14.44 -25.48
C GLN A 56 -23.56 -13.62 -24.20
N LYS A 57 -24.04 -12.38 -24.27
CA LYS A 57 -24.10 -11.47 -23.11
C LYS A 57 -25.14 -11.98 -22.13
N THR A 58 -24.74 -12.21 -20.88
CA THR A 58 -25.63 -12.72 -19.82
C THR A 58 -26.00 -11.64 -18.81
N TRP A 59 -25.07 -10.71 -18.54
CA TRP A 59 -25.22 -9.58 -17.64
C TRP A 59 -24.51 -8.34 -18.21
N GLU A 60 -25.06 -7.15 -17.96
CA GLU A 60 -24.43 -5.86 -18.27
C GLU A 60 -24.75 -4.82 -17.20
N GLY A 61 -23.72 -4.14 -16.73
CA GLY A 61 -23.79 -3.06 -15.76
C GLY A 61 -23.24 -1.76 -16.35
N VAL A 62 -24.03 -0.69 -16.24
CA VAL A 62 -23.58 0.67 -16.56
C VAL A 62 -23.30 1.37 -15.24
N ASN A 63 -22.06 1.81 -15.05
CA ASN A 63 -21.59 2.38 -13.79
C ASN A 63 -21.25 3.87 -13.92
N SER A 64 -21.40 4.62 -12.83
CA SER A 64 -20.81 5.96 -12.70
C SER A 64 -19.29 5.87 -12.52
N PRO A 65 -18.55 6.98 -12.66
CA PRO A 65 -17.11 7.00 -12.41
C PRO A 65 -16.70 6.57 -11.00
N TRP A 66 -17.60 6.70 -10.02
CA TRP A 66 -17.40 6.30 -8.62
C TRP A 66 -18.06 4.95 -8.29
N GLY A 67 -18.39 4.17 -9.31
CA GLY A 67 -18.85 2.79 -9.19
C GLY A 67 -20.33 2.61 -8.89
N LYS A 68 -21.13 3.68 -8.84
CA LYS A 68 -22.59 3.55 -8.68
C LYS A 68 -23.17 2.82 -9.88
N LEU A 69 -23.87 1.72 -9.65
CA LEU A 69 -24.59 1.02 -10.71
C LEU A 69 -25.82 1.85 -11.13
N LEU A 70 -25.75 2.44 -12.33
CA LEU A 70 -26.81 3.26 -12.90
C LEU A 70 -27.87 2.41 -13.60
N ARG A 71 -27.46 1.30 -14.21
CA ARG A 71 -28.34 0.36 -14.88
C ARG A 71 -27.76 -1.04 -14.81
N GLU A 72 -28.63 -2.01 -14.51
CA GLU A 72 -28.33 -3.44 -14.58
C GLU A 72 -29.27 -4.09 -15.59
N SER A 73 -28.74 -4.92 -16.48
CA SER A 73 -29.56 -5.69 -17.42
C SER A 73 -29.08 -7.13 -17.52
N ASN A 74 -30.04 -8.03 -17.68
CA ASN A 74 -29.81 -9.46 -17.80
C ASN A 74 -30.53 -9.97 -19.05
N GLN A 75 -29.87 -10.81 -19.83
CA GLN A 75 -30.41 -11.32 -21.10
C GLN A 75 -30.69 -12.83 -21.05
N ARG A 76 -30.49 -13.47 -19.88
CA ARG A 76 -30.67 -14.90 -19.68
C ARG A 76 -31.68 -15.20 -18.55
N ILE A 77 -32.37 -16.32 -18.68
CA ILE A 77 -33.17 -16.95 -17.61
C ILE A 77 -32.56 -18.34 -17.32
N PRO A 78 -32.23 -18.67 -16.06
CA PRO A 78 -32.34 -17.83 -14.87
C PRO A 78 -31.38 -16.63 -14.90
N VAL A 79 -31.75 -15.59 -14.16
CA VAL A 79 -30.98 -14.34 -14.07
C VAL A 79 -29.60 -14.61 -13.47
N VAL A 80 -28.59 -14.00 -14.08
CA VAL A 80 -27.19 -14.14 -13.68
C VAL A 80 -26.80 -12.91 -12.85
N GLU A 81 -27.00 -12.99 -11.53
CA GLU A 81 -26.61 -11.89 -10.64
C GLU A 81 -25.10 -11.70 -10.58
N GLN A 82 -24.63 -10.45 -10.66
CA GLN A 82 -23.22 -10.09 -10.51
C GLN A 82 -23.06 -8.93 -9.52
N ASN A 83 -22.28 -9.18 -8.47
CA ASN A 83 -22.10 -8.25 -7.35
C ASN A 83 -20.68 -7.68 -7.25
N LEU A 84 -19.69 -8.16 -8.00
CA LEU A 84 -18.38 -7.50 -8.07
C LEU A 84 -18.54 -6.08 -8.64
N ARG A 85 -17.87 -5.11 -8.03
CA ARG A 85 -17.86 -3.69 -8.43
C ARG A 85 -16.42 -3.29 -8.78
N MET A 86 -16.01 -2.04 -8.52
CA MET A 86 -14.61 -1.63 -8.67
C MET A 86 -13.68 -2.59 -7.91
N GLN A 87 -12.41 -2.68 -8.29
CA GLN A 87 -11.46 -3.65 -7.74
C GLN A 87 -11.56 -3.79 -6.21
N SER A 88 -11.78 -5.03 -5.73
CA SER A 88 -11.95 -5.42 -4.32
C SER A 88 -13.27 -4.99 -3.63
N GLN A 89 -14.26 -4.55 -4.40
CA GLN A 89 -15.58 -4.21 -3.90
C GLN A 89 -16.62 -5.28 -4.22
N TYR A 90 -17.46 -5.61 -3.24
CA TYR A 90 -18.61 -6.49 -3.41
C TYR A 90 -19.89 -5.72 -3.07
N LEU A 91 -20.85 -5.64 -4.01
CA LEU A 91 -22.15 -5.04 -3.75
C LEU A 91 -22.93 -5.89 -2.75
N ASP A 92 -23.25 -5.27 -1.63
CA ASP A 92 -24.33 -5.71 -0.77
C ASP A 92 -25.66 -5.17 -1.34
N ARG A 93 -26.48 -6.07 -1.89
CA ARG A 93 -27.76 -5.71 -2.50
C ARG A 93 -28.81 -5.26 -1.48
N GLU A 94 -28.68 -5.61 -0.21
CA GLU A 94 -29.64 -5.22 0.83
C GLU A 94 -29.50 -3.73 1.16
N THR A 95 -28.25 -3.25 1.26
CA THR A 95 -27.95 -1.86 1.62
C THR A 95 -27.66 -0.96 0.43
N GLY A 96 -27.27 -1.54 -0.72
CA GLY A 96 -26.74 -0.80 -1.86
C GLY A 96 -25.27 -0.36 -1.67
N LEU A 97 -24.68 -0.62 -0.50
CA LEU A 97 -23.29 -0.29 -0.21
C LEU A 97 -22.36 -1.33 -0.80
N HIS A 98 -21.12 -0.93 -1.01
CA HIS A 98 -20.07 -1.81 -1.49
C HIS A 98 -19.18 -2.20 -0.32
N CYS A 99 -19.08 -3.48 -0.03
CA CYS A 99 -18.14 -3.99 0.96
C CYS A 99 -16.73 -4.00 0.37
N ASN A 100 -15.83 -3.22 0.96
CA ASN A 100 -14.39 -3.44 0.93
C ASN A 100 -14.03 -4.13 2.25
N LEU A 101 -13.06 -5.04 2.23
CA LEU A 101 -12.70 -5.91 3.36
C LEU A 101 -12.85 -5.30 4.77
N PHE A 102 -12.34 -4.08 4.98
CA PHE A 102 -12.42 -3.38 6.28
C PHE A 102 -13.50 -2.29 6.39
N ARG A 103 -14.10 -1.83 5.28
CA ARG A 103 -15.03 -0.68 5.25
C ARG A 103 -16.12 -0.80 4.20
N TYR A 104 -17.29 -0.28 4.51
CA TYR A 104 -18.37 -0.12 3.52
C TYR A 104 -18.24 1.21 2.78
N TYR A 105 -18.15 1.12 1.47
CA TYR A 105 -18.12 2.24 0.53
C TYR A 105 -19.53 2.58 0.05
N ASP A 106 -19.86 3.86 0.11
CA ASP A 106 -21.08 4.44 -0.46
C ASP A 106 -20.77 5.00 -1.86
N PRO A 107 -21.27 4.37 -2.93
CA PRO A 107 -21.01 4.82 -4.30
C PRO A 107 -21.77 6.09 -4.68
N ASP A 108 -22.80 6.50 -3.92
CA ASP A 108 -23.52 7.76 -4.15
C ASP A 108 -22.70 8.96 -3.74
N SER A 109 -22.03 8.89 -2.59
CA SER A 109 -21.15 9.95 -2.08
C SER A 109 -19.69 9.80 -2.53
N GLY A 110 -19.30 8.63 -3.02
CA GLY A 110 -17.94 8.34 -3.45
C GLY A 110 -16.94 8.17 -2.30
N ARG A 111 -17.42 7.73 -1.12
CA ARG A 111 -16.66 7.72 0.14
C ARG A 111 -16.95 6.48 0.97
N PHE A 112 -16.06 6.16 1.91
CA PHE A 112 -16.37 5.20 2.95
C PHE A 112 -17.40 5.76 3.92
N THR A 113 -18.21 4.88 4.49
CA THR A 113 -19.21 5.22 5.51
C THR A 113 -18.61 5.21 6.93
N GLN A 114 -17.47 4.54 7.11
CA GLN A 114 -16.70 4.51 8.37
C GLN A 114 -15.37 5.25 8.26
N HIS A 115 -14.86 5.72 9.40
CA HIS A 115 -13.49 6.22 9.53
C HIS A 115 -12.48 5.11 9.19
N ASP A 116 -11.34 5.50 8.61
CA ASP A 116 -10.21 4.60 8.39
C ASP A 116 -9.74 4.00 9.74
N PRO A 117 -9.76 2.65 9.90
CA PRO A 117 -9.31 1.99 11.12
C PRO A 117 -7.85 2.28 11.50
N ILE A 118 -6.99 2.60 10.53
CA ILE A 118 -5.60 3.00 10.78
C ILE A 118 -5.44 4.51 11.04
N GLY A 119 -6.56 5.23 11.12
CA GLY A 119 -6.60 6.66 11.44
C GLY A 119 -5.85 7.49 10.41
N LEU A 120 -5.15 8.53 10.88
CA LEU A 120 -4.42 9.47 10.02
C LEU A 120 -3.27 8.82 9.22
N ALA A 121 -2.89 7.58 9.52
CA ALA A 121 -1.96 6.81 8.68
C ALA A 121 -2.57 6.48 7.31
N GLY A 122 -3.90 6.28 7.26
CA GLY A 122 -4.71 6.24 6.03
C GLY A 122 -4.99 7.64 5.46
N GLY A 123 -4.17 8.64 5.81
CA GLY A 123 -4.22 10.02 5.37
C GLY A 123 -5.28 10.90 6.04
N ILE A 124 -5.29 12.17 5.63
CA ILE A 124 -6.01 13.25 6.33
C ILE A 124 -7.53 13.16 6.20
N ASN A 125 -8.04 12.49 5.17
CA ASN A 125 -9.47 12.31 4.95
C ASN A 125 -9.84 10.85 5.26
N LEU A 126 -10.25 10.61 6.50
CA LEU A 126 -10.56 9.27 7.02
C LEU A 126 -11.71 8.54 6.30
N TYR A 127 -12.46 9.23 5.46
CA TYR A 127 -13.57 8.67 4.69
C TYR A 127 -13.25 8.57 3.19
N GLN A 128 -12.03 8.90 2.77
CA GLN A 128 -11.66 8.86 1.36
C GLN A 128 -11.48 7.42 0.88
N TYR A 129 -12.08 7.10 -0.27
CA TYR A 129 -11.81 5.84 -0.98
C TYR A 129 -10.47 5.89 -1.70
N ALA A 130 -10.33 6.79 -2.68
CA ALA A 130 -9.10 6.97 -3.42
C ALA A 130 -8.97 8.43 -3.90
N PRO A 131 -7.76 8.92 -4.23
CA PRO A 131 -7.60 10.24 -4.84
C PRO A 131 -8.24 10.36 -6.23
N ASN A 132 -8.37 9.26 -6.97
CA ASN A 132 -9.08 9.21 -8.25
C ASN A 132 -9.57 7.76 -8.51
N ALA A 133 -10.78 7.57 -9.02
CA ALA A 133 -11.39 6.25 -9.24
C ALA A 133 -10.96 5.51 -10.52
N LEU A 134 -10.23 6.16 -11.43
CA LEU A 134 -9.78 5.59 -12.70
C LEU A 134 -8.37 5.00 -12.63
N GLY A 135 -7.50 5.54 -11.78
CA GLY A 135 -6.09 5.18 -11.67
C GLY A 135 -5.61 4.87 -10.26
N TRP A 136 -6.50 4.96 -9.26
CA TRP A 136 -6.20 4.53 -7.89
C TRP A 136 -7.31 3.65 -7.35
N VAL A 137 -6.88 2.62 -6.62
CA VAL A 137 -7.74 1.63 -5.97
C VAL A 137 -7.28 1.47 -4.52
N ASP A 138 -8.21 1.25 -3.60
CA ASP A 138 -7.94 0.87 -2.22
C ASP A 138 -8.48 -0.55 -1.96
N PRO A 139 -7.70 -1.60 -2.26
CA PRO A 139 -8.16 -2.99 -2.18
C PRO A 139 -8.61 -3.42 -0.79
N TRP A 140 -7.94 -2.89 0.23
CA TRP A 140 -8.20 -3.25 1.62
C TRP A 140 -9.23 -2.33 2.25
N GLY A 141 -9.39 -1.12 1.71
CA GLY A 141 -10.09 -0.06 2.42
C GLY A 141 -9.22 0.53 3.52
N LEU A 142 -7.91 0.66 3.31
CA LEU A 142 -6.95 1.35 4.17
C LEU A 142 -6.05 2.19 3.25
N MET A 143 -6.12 3.51 3.32
CA MET A 143 -5.61 4.35 2.23
C MET A 143 -4.09 4.18 1.98
N LYS A 144 -3.76 3.76 0.75
CA LYS A 144 -2.45 3.66 0.03
C LYS A 144 -1.20 3.21 0.79
N CYS A 145 -0.59 2.16 0.22
CA CYS A 145 0.87 1.98 0.23
C CYS A 145 1.54 3.16 -0.49
N LYS A 146 2.16 4.09 0.23
CA LYS A 146 3.03 5.09 -0.40
C LYS A 146 4.26 4.39 -0.98
N ASN A 147 4.75 4.85 -2.12
CA ASN A 147 6.01 4.38 -2.67
C ASN A 147 7.18 4.95 -1.84
N PRO A 148 7.90 4.13 -1.05
CA PRO A 148 8.94 4.65 -0.17
C PRO A 148 10.06 5.39 -0.92
N SER A 149 10.42 4.91 -2.11
CA SER A 149 11.47 5.54 -2.93
C SER A 149 11.08 6.93 -3.43
N GLU A 150 9.83 7.13 -3.84
CA GLU A 150 9.34 8.46 -4.21
C GLU A 150 9.41 9.42 -3.01
N GLU A 151 8.97 8.99 -1.82
CA GLU A 151 9.03 9.83 -0.62
C GLU A 151 10.47 10.16 -0.21
N ALA A 152 11.37 9.18 -0.26
CA ALA A 152 12.80 9.37 0.03
C ALA A 152 13.48 10.38 -0.90
N THR A 153 12.98 10.57 -2.13
CA THR A 153 13.57 11.51 -3.11
C THR A 153 12.97 12.93 -3.06
N LYS A 154 11.91 13.19 -2.29
CA LYS A 154 11.21 14.50 -2.30
C LYS A 154 12.05 15.68 -1.78
N TRP A 155 12.97 15.42 -0.86
CA TRP A 155 13.75 16.46 -0.19
C TRP A 155 15.06 16.79 -0.92
N GLN A 156 15.52 15.95 -1.85
CA GLN A 156 16.81 16.10 -2.53
C GLN A 156 16.70 16.80 -3.89
N GLY A 157 17.84 17.21 -4.44
CA GLY A 157 17.96 17.68 -5.82
C GLY A 157 18.21 19.19 -5.96
N PRO A 158 18.27 19.71 -7.20
CA PRO A 158 18.85 21.02 -7.51
C PRO A 158 18.08 22.21 -6.91
N LYS A 159 16.85 21.99 -6.45
CA LYS A 159 16.03 23.02 -5.77
C LYS A 159 16.29 23.08 -4.26
N ASN A 160 16.96 22.10 -3.68
CA ASN A 160 17.36 22.13 -2.28
C ASN A 160 18.86 22.50 -2.18
N PRO A 161 19.20 23.73 -1.77
CA PRO A 161 20.59 24.17 -1.68
C PRO A 161 21.40 23.40 -0.62
N ASP A 162 20.76 22.82 0.39
CA ASP A 162 21.43 21.98 1.39
C ASP A 162 21.81 20.60 0.82
N TYR A 163 21.04 20.05 -0.13
CA TYR A 163 21.31 18.72 -0.68
C TYR A 163 21.02 18.63 -2.18
N PRO A 164 21.95 19.12 -3.03
CA PRO A 164 21.82 19.02 -4.48
C PRO A 164 22.02 17.59 -5.03
N GLY A 165 22.53 16.66 -4.20
CA GLY A 165 22.73 15.26 -4.57
C GLY A 165 21.43 14.57 -5.00
N ILE A 166 21.54 13.58 -5.89
CA ILE A 166 20.41 12.76 -6.35
C ILE A 166 20.71 11.31 -5.96
N ASP A 167 20.32 10.95 -4.73
CA ASP A 167 20.43 9.57 -4.28
C ASP A 167 19.39 8.72 -5.03
N VAL A 168 19.79 7.51 -5.44
CA VAL A 168 18.88 6.56 -6.07
C VAL A 168 18.39 5.58 -5.01
N TYR A 169 17.08 5.62 -4.74
CA TYR A 169 16.42 4.71 -3.82
C TYR A 169 15.68 3.59 -4.56
N LYS A 170 15.72 2.39 -4.00
CA LYS A 170 14.92 1.24 -4.44
C LYS A 170 14.03 0.78 -3.30
N ASN A 171 12.82 0.35 -3.62
CA ASN A 171 11.91 -0.21 -2.63
C ASN A 171 12.37 -1.59 -2.18
N ARG A 172 12.19 -1.89 -0.90
CA ARG A 172 12.45 -3.19 -0.30
C ARG A 172 11.52 -3.40 0.89
N LYS A 173 11.12 -4.65 1.12
CA LYS A 173 10.45 -5.05 2.36
C LYS A 173 11.47 -5.49 3.40
N LEU A 174 11.43 -4.90 4.59
CA LEU A 174 12.16 -5.38 5.77
C LEU A 174 11.25 -6.30 6.58
N LYS A 175 11.82 -7.38 7.10
CA LYS A 175 11.07 -8.37 7.87
C LYS A 175 10.95 -7.97 9.33
N LYS A 176 9.84 -8.37 9.96
CA LYS A 176 9.69 -8.34 11.41
C LYS A 176 10.94 -8.88 12.11
N GLY A 177 11.38 -8.19 13.16
CA GLY A 177 12.58 -8.53 13.92
C GLY A 177 13.89 -7.98 13.35
N THR A 178 13.87 -7.32 12.18
CA THR A 178 15.03 -6.60 11.66
C THR A 178 15.46 -5.52 12.66
N ILE A 179 16.77 -5.42 12.89
CA ILE A 179 17.36 -4.39 13.76
C ILE A 179 17.94 -3.28 12.90
N LEU A 180 17.49 -2.06 13.17
CA LEU A 180 17.91 -0.83 12.50
C LEU A 180 18.60 0.09 13.50
N TYR A 181 19.46 0.97 13.00
CA TYR A 181 20.22 1.90 13.84
C TYR A 181 20.05 3.33 13.36
N ALA A 182 19.83 4.26 14.29
CA ALA A 182 19.78 5.69 14.02
C ALA A 182 20.70 6.45 14.98
N LEU A 183 21.21 7.61 14.56
CA LEU A 183 22.05 8.47 15.39
C LEU A 183 21.35 8.87 16.68
N TYR A 184 22.04 8.75 17.81
CA TYR A 184 21.56 9.12 19.13
C TYR A 184 22.43 10.27 19.71
N PRO A 185 21.83 11.29 20.35
CA PRO A 185 20.40 11.50 20.53
C PRO A 185 19.68 11.88 19.22
N ASN A 186 18.42 11.43 19.09
CA ASN A 186 17.52 11.70 17.95
C ASN A 186 16.29 12.55 18.34
N GLY A 187 16.28 13.14 19.54
CA GLY A 187 15.09 13.84 20.08
C GLY A 187 13.91 12.87 20.32
N ASP A 188 12.70 13.43 20.38
CA ASP A 188 11.45 12.66 20.59
C ASP A 188 10.88 12.06 19.30
N GLN A 189 11.54 12.29 18.15
CA GLN A 189 11.05 11.84 16.86
C GLN A 189 11.60 10.46 16.49
N GLN A 190 10.72 9.62 15.95
CA GLN A 190 11.07 8.38 15.27
C GLN A 190 11.99 8.68 14.06
N PRO A 191 13.05 7.89 13.83
CA PRO A 191 14.02 8.20 12.79
C PRO A 191 13.44 7.96 11.39
N ALA A 192 13.62 8.94 10.49
CA ALA A 192 13.29 8.80 9.07
C ALA A 192 14.36 8.03 8.29
N TYR A 193 15.64 8.19 8.69
CA TYR A 193 16.78 7.51 8.08
C TYR A 193 17.46 6.61 9.10
N VAL A 194 17.71 5.38 8.68
CA VAL A 194 18.30 4.33 9.51
C VAL A 194 19.28 3.50 8.71
N VAL A 195 20.15 2.77 9.40
CA VAL A 195 21.11 1.85 8.78
C VAL A 195 21.00 0.45 9.39
N THR A 196 21.66 -0.52 8.77
CA THR A 196 21.76 -1.89 9.29
C THR A 196 23.13 -2.12 9.93
N PHE A 197 23.27 -3.21 10.70
CA PHE A 197 24.52 -3.55 11.38
C PHE A 197 25.75 -3.59 10.47
N PRO A 198 25.70 -4.11 9.22
CA PRO A 198 26.84 -4.06 8.30
C PRO A 198 27.37 -2.64 8.05
N THR A 199 26.48 -1.65 7.88
CA THR A 199 26.90 -0.24 7.72
C THR A 199 27.53 0.29 9.01
N VAL A 200 26.95 -0.01 10.17
CA VAL A 200 27.54 0.39 11.46
C VAL A 200 28.94 -0.20 11.62
N ASN A 201 29.09 -1.50 11.37
CA ASN A 201 30.36 -2.21 11.53
C ASN A 201 31.44 -1.73 10.54
N GLN A 202 31.05 -1.19 9.38
CA GLN A 202 31.99 -0.61 8.41
C GLN A 202 32.72 0.63 8.95
N TYR A 203 32.08 1.41 9.83
CA TYR A 203 32.62 2.65 10.39
C TYR A 203 32.88 2.55 11.89
N ARG A 204 33.10 1.34 12.39
CA ARG A 204 33.21 1.09 13.83
C ARG A 204 34.40 1.82 14.43
N GLY A 205 34.17 2.65 15.45
CA GLY A 205 35.19 3.50 16.05
C GLY A 205 35.55 4.76 15.24
N ASP A 206 34.84 5.02 14.14
CA ASP A 206 35.01 6.22 13.30
C ASP A 206 33.68 7.00 13.13
N PRO A 207 33.27 7.79 14.15
CA PRO A 207 32.07 8.60 14.07
C PRO A 207 32.09 9.61 12.92
N LEU A 208 33.25 10.18 12.58
CA LEU A 208 33.34 11.20 11.54
C LEU A 208 33.13 10.56 10.16
N GLY A 209 33.79 9.44 9.88
CA GLY A 209 33.59 8.67 8.65
C GLY A 209 32.15 8.17 8.50
N TYR A 210 31.50 7.76 9.60
CA TYR A 210 30.07 7.42 9.60
C TYR A 210 29.19 8.59 9.16
N HIS A 211 29.43 9.81 9.68
CA HIS A 211 28.66 10.99 9.30
C HIS A 211 28.88 11.41 7.85
N GLN A 212 30.15 11.39 7.41
CA GLN A 212 30.52 11.70 6.03
C GLN A 212 29.93 10.67 5.05
N ALA A 213 29.94 9.39 5.40
CA ALA A 213 29.40 8.34 4.54
C ALA A 213 27.88 8.44 4.34
N LEU A 214 27.16 8.89 5.37
CA LEU A 214 25.69 9.03 5.36
C LEU A 214 25.24 10.47 5.10
N GLN A 215 26.17 11.36 4.76
CA GLN A 215 25.92 12.77 4.44
C GLN A 215 25.15 13.51 5.54
N VAL A 216 25.46 13.18 6.80
CA VAL A 216 24.86 13.81 7.96
C VAL A 216 25.49 15.18 8.16
N LYS A 217 24.70 16.24 7.99
CA LYS A 217 25.13 17.62 8.21
C LYS A 217 25.70 17.79 9.62
N LEU A 218 26.95 18.22 9.71
CA LEU A 218 27.60 18.59 10.96
C LEU A 218 27.33 20.07 11.27
N ASP A 219 27.04 20.37 12.52
CA ASP A 219 26.92 21.75 13.01
C ASP A 219 28.14 22.06 13.89
N PRO A 220 28.97 23.06 13.55
CA PRO A 220 30.16 23.42 14.33
C PRO A 220 29.87 23.77 15.80
N ARG A 221 28.62 24.11 16.14
CA ARG A 221 28.21 24.46 17.50
C ARG A 221 27.97 23.25 18.40
N TRP A 222 27.86 22.05 17.82
CA TRP A 222 27.52 20.83 18.53
C TRP A 222 28.56 19.73 18.31
N PRO A 223 28.89 18.93 19.34
CA PRO A 223 29.79 17.81 19.16
C PRO A 223 29.19 16.78 18.19
N VAL A 224 30.07 16.12 17.43
CA VAL A 224 29.68 15.00 16.57
C VAL A 224 29.02 13.92 17.42
N ARG A 225 27.88 13.40 16.98
CA ARG A 225 27.19 12.31 17.67
C ARG A 225 28.04 11.04 17.52
N THR A 226 28.28 10.33 18.62
CA THR A 226 29.12 9.13 18.62
C THR A 226 28.34 7.85 18.90
N LYS A 227 27.03 7.96 19.12
CA LYS A 227 26.18 6.86 19.54
C LYS A 227 25.05 6.61 18.57
N LEU A 228 24.56 5.38 18.55
CA LEU A 228 23.40 4.93 17.80
C LEU A 228 22.38 4.31 18.75
N ARG A 229 21.09 4.51 18.47
CA ARG A 229 20.00 3.77 19.08
C ARG A 229 19.56 2.67 18.14
N ALA A 230 19.47 1.44 18.63
CA ALA A 230 18.87 0.32 17.92
C ALA A 230 17.34 0.46 17.93
N PHE A 231 16.69 0.00 16.87
CA PHE A 231 15.24 -0.09 16.74
C PHE A 231 14.86 -1.47 16.20
N TYR A 232 13.88 -2.09 16.85
CA TYR A 232 13.31 -3.36 16.41
C TYR A 232 12.08 -3.11 15.56
N VAL A 233 12.05 -3.72 14.38
CA VAL A 233 10.91 -3.68 13.48
C VAL A 233 9.83 -4.64 13.99
N SER A 234 8.66 -4.13 14.41
CA SER A 234 7.60 -4.94 15.03
C SER A 234 6.80 -5.81 14.05
N GLU A 235 6.75 -5.39 12.79
CA GLU A 235 6.01 -6.01 11.68
C GLU A 235 6.74 -5.84 10.34
N ASP A 236 6.36 -6.57 9.29
CA ASP A 236 6.97 -6.37 7.97
C ASP A 236 6.69 -4.94 7.47
N ILE A 237 7.72 -4.20 7.08
CA ILE A 237 7.58 -2.81 6.61
C ILE A 237 8.15 -2.63 5.21
N ASP A 238 7.48 -1.83 4.39
CA ASP A 238 7.99 -1.38 3.10
C ASP A 238 8.82 -0.11 3.27
N VAL A 239 10.05 -0.13 2.77
CA VAL A 239 11.04 0.93 2.93
C VAL A 239 11.73 1.22 1.62
N ALA A 240 12.44 2.34 1.56
CA ALA A 240 13.38 2.62 0.49
C ALA A 240 14.79 2.40 0.99
N TYR A 241 15.69 1.96 0.12
CA TYR A 241 17.12 1.88 0.45
C TYR A 241 17.96 2.41 -0.69
N GLY A 242 19.08 3.03 -0.35
CA GLY A 242 19.97 3.68 -1.30
C GLY A 242 21.34 3.94 -0.67
N ARG A 243 22.33 4.18 -1.52
CA ARG A 243 23.62 4.72 -1.06
C ARG A 243 23.55 6.24 -1.15
N ALA A 244 23.95 6.92 -0.08
CA ALA A 244 24.05 8.37 -0.09
C ALA A 244 25.12 8.79 -1.11
N ALA A 245 24.76 9.63 -2.08
CA ALA A 245 25.70 10.17 -3.05
C ALA A 245 26.65 11.17 -2.37
N ALA A 246 27.86 11.29 -2.91
CA ALA A 246 28.82 12.26 -2.40
C ALA A 246 28.30 13.71 -2.60
N ASN A 247 28.18 14.46 -1.52
CA ASN A 247 27.98 15.90 -1.54
C ASN A 247 29.23 16.57 -0.96
N LYS A 248 29.86 17.45 -1.74
CA LYS A 248 31.08 18.17 -1.36
C LYS A 248 30.96 18.95 -0.04
N MET A 249 29.73 19.23 0.40
CA MET A 249 29.47 19.91 1.68
C MET A 249 29.53 18.99 2.91
N TYR A 250 29.28 17.68 2.75
CA TYR A 250 29.09 16.77 3.90
C TYR A 250 30.05 15.58 3.92
N GLY A 251 30.65 15.20 2.78
CA GLY A 251 31.71 14.19 2.72
C GLY A 251 31.62 13.28 1.50
N ASP A 252 32.39 12.20 1.51
CA ASP A 252 32.56 11.29 0.36
C ASP A 252 31.34 10.40 0.07
N GLY A 253 30.39 10.30 1.00
CA GLY A 253 29.17 9.53 0.83
C GLY A 253 29.43 8.02 0.77
N GLY A 254 28.56 7.29 0.09
CA GLY A 254 28.68 5.85 -0.15
C GLY A 254 28.06 4.96 0.93
N GLY A 255 27.63 5.51 2.07
CA GLY A 255 26.96 4.76 3.13
C GLY A 255 25.59 4.25 2.69
N LEU A 256 25.29 2.99 3.00
CA LEU A 256 23.98 2.37 2.73
C LEU A 256 22.98 2.76 3.82
N GLN A 257 21.88 3.40 3.42
CA GLN A 257 20.81 3.85 4.30
C GLN A 257 19.44 3.38 3.83
N PHE A 258 18.51 3.37 4.77
CA PHE A 258 17.11 3.05 4.58
C PHE A 258 16.26 4.24 4.99
N PHE A 259 15.31 4.61 4.13
CA PHE A 259 14.28 5.58 4.42
C PHE A 259 13.02 4.86 4.90
N ILE A 260 12.52 5.28 6.07
CA ILE A 260 11.30 4.78 6.69
C ILE A 260 10.19 5.81 6.44
N PRO A 261 9.16 5.46 5.64
CA PRO A 261 8.00 6.32 5.42
C PRO A 261 7.37 6.73 6.74
N GLU A 262 6.85 7.96 6.80
CA GLU A 262 6.27 8.53 8.02
C GLU A 262 5.24 7.61 8.68
N GLU A 263 4.38 6.98 7.88
CA GLU A 263 3.34 6.06 8.35
C GLU A 263 3.90 4.76 8.96
N MET A 264 5.10 4.32 8.59
CA MET A 264 5.70 3.08 9.10
C MET A 264 6.53 3.29 10.37
N ARG A 265 6.85 4.55 10.70
CA ARG A 265 7.77 4.88 11.79
C ARG A 265 7.28 4.37 13.16
N HIS A 266 5.98 4.35 13.41
CA HIS A 266 5.42 3.85 14.66
C HIS A 266 5.70 2.36 14.95
N LEU A 267 6.09 1.59 13.92
CA LEU A 267 6.46 0.17 14.01
C LEU A 267 7.94 -0.05 14.42
N LEU A 268 8.69 1.03 14.67
CA LEU A 268 10.05 0.97 15.19
C LEU A 268 10.03 1.07 16.72
N ILE A 269 10.41 -0.02 17.39
CA ILE A 269 10.47 -0.09 18.84
C ILE A 269 11.90 0.25 19.30
N PRO A 270 12.10 1.30 20.12
CA PRO A 270 13.43 1.72 20.55
C PRO A 270 14.08 0.65 21.45
N GLY A 271 15.37 0.42 21.21
CA GLY A 271 16.20 -0.57 21.89
C GLY A 271 17.46 0.03 22.51
N LYS A 272 18.50 -0.81 22.61
CA LYS A 272 19.77 -0.44 23.23
C LYS A 272 20.49 0.69 22.48
N ILE A 273 21.28 1.46 23.22
CA ILE A 273 22.21 2.44 22.68
C ILE A 273 23.59 1.80 22.60
N ILE A 274 24.28 2.00 21.48
CA ILE A 274 25.64 1.51 21.21
C ILE A 274 26.53 2.67 20.73
N ASP A 275 27.84 2.52 20.83
CA ASP A 275 28.79 3.43 20.18
C ASP A 275 28.92 3.06 18.69
N ILE A 276 29.22 4.06 17.86
CA ILE A 276 29.57 3.87 16.44
C ILE A 276 30.86 3.06 16.36
#